data_AF-I2QVD2-F1
#
_entry.id   AF-I2QVD2-F1
#
_cell.length_a   1.000
_cell.length_b   1.000
_cell.length_c   1.000
_cell.angle_alpha   90.00
_cell.angle_beta   90.00
_cell.angle_gamma   90.00
#
_symmetry.space_group_name_H-M   'P 1'
#
loop_
_entity.id
_entity.type
_entity.pdbx_description
1 polymer ?
#
loop_
_entity_poly.entity_id
_entity_poly.type
_entity_poly.pdbx_seq_one_letter_code
_entity_poly.pdbx_strand_id
1 'polypeptide(L)'
;MRFMIVCSCNVLSDHDVRHAVNTADDAPRNAKQIYDCLGCSAECGRCARTIKTIINEAYRECALACQAGCPHSQIMDDAGDEPKVAPAAP
;
A
#
# COMPACT_ATOMS: atom_id res chain seq x y z
N MET A 1 10.09 12.52 14.03
CA MET A 1 9.17 11.73 13.21
C MET A 1 8.36 12.71 12.36
N ARG A 2 8.34 12.59 11.04
CA ARG A 2 7.37 13.34 10.22
C ARG A 2 6.12 12.49 10.10
N PHE A 3 4.95 13.09 10.32
CA PHE A 3 3.65 12.46 10.17
C PHE A 3 3.02 13.05 8.91
N MET A 4 2.64 12.20 7.97
CA MET A 4 2.03 12.59 6.70
C MET A 4 0.66 11.94 6.60
N ILE A 5 -0.40 12.75 6.48
CA ILE A 5 -1.71 12.22 6.11
C ILE A 5 -1.66 11.78 4.65
N VAL A 6 -1.93 10.50 4.42
CA VAL A 6 -1.93 9.85 3.11
C VAL A 6 -3.35 9.84 2.54
N CYS A 7 -4.36 9.59 3.37
CA CYS A 7 -5.77 9.56 2.98
C CYS A 7 -6.57 10.54 3.83
N SER A 8 -7.12 11.60 3.22
CA SER A 8 -8.00 12.54 3.93
C SER A 8 -9.39 11.97 4.19
N CYS A 9 -9.92 11.10 3.31
CA CYS A 9 -11.26 10.55 3.44
C CYS A 9 -11.38 9.65 4.69
N ASN A 10 -10.38 8.81 4.90
CA ASN A 10 -10.33 7.85 6.01
C ASN A 10 -9.38 8.30 7.13
N VAL A 11 -8.82 9.51 7.03
CA VAL A 11 -7.86 10.10 7.97
C VAL A 11 -6.70 9.13 8.29
N LEU A 12 -6.10 8.56 7.24
CA LEU A 12 -4.99 7.61 7.37
C LEU A 12 -3.65 8.33 7.22
N SER A 13 -2.72 8.02 8.11
CA SER A 13 -1.34 8.46 8.06
C SER A 13 -0.41 7.43 7.43
N ASP A 14 0.80 7.85 7.09
CA ASP A 14 1.87 6.96 6.69
C ASP A 14 2.22 5.95 7.79
N HIS A 15 2.10 6.34 9.06
CA HIS A 15 2.29 5.44 10.19
C HIS A 15 1.21 4.35 10.23
N ASP A 16 -0.07 4.68 10.01
CA ASP A 16 -1.16 3.70 10.01
C ASP A 16 -0.96 2.65 8.92
N VAL A 17 -0.52 3.09 7.72
CA VAL A 17 -0.19 2.18 6.61
C VAL A 17 0.98 1.27 6.99
N ARG A 18 2.09 1.81 7.51
CA ARG A 18 3.24 1.00 7.92
C ARG A 18 2.91 0.04 9.06
N HIS A 19 2.09 0.48 10.02
CA HIS A 19 1.62 -0.36 11.11
C HIS A 19 0.81 -1.54 10.56
N ALA A 20 -0.18 -1.28 9.69
CA ALA A 20 -0.99 -2.33 9.07
C ALA A 20 -0.13 -3.34 8.28
N VAL A 21 0.88 -2.88 7.55
CA VAL A 21 1.83 -3.75 6.83
C VAL A 21 2.57 -4.69 7.79
N ASN A 22 3.00 -4.19 8.95
CA ASN A 22 3.81 -4.96 9.89
C ASN A 22 2.99 -5.90 10.79
N THR A 23 1.70 -5.62 11.00
CA THR A 23 0.85 -6.39 11.91
C THR A 23 -0.12 -7.35 11.22
N ALA A 24 -0.32 -7.22 9.91
CA ALA A 24 -1.24 -8.09 9.18
C ALA A 24 -0.60 -9.46 8.88
N ASP A 25 -1.32 -10.54 9.21
CA ASP A 25 -0.89 -11.91 8.92
C ASP A 25 -0.72 -12.19 7.42
N ASP A 26 -1.57 -11.58 6.57
CA ASP A 26 -1.63 -11.86 5.13
C ASP A 26 -0.68 -10.99 4.27
N ALA A 27 0.22 -10.21 4.87
CA ALA A 27 1.19 -9.35 4.17
C ALA A 27 0.56 -8.49 3.04
N PRO A 28 -0.20 -7.42 3.38
CA PRO A 28 -0.94 -6.61 2.41
C PRO A 28 -0.03 -6.01 1.33
N ARG A 29 -0.46 -6.10 0.07
CA ARG A 29 0.30 -5.69 -1.14
C ARG A 29 -0.34 -4.54 -1.92
N ASN A 30 -1.54 -4.13 -1.55
CA ASN A 30 -2.25 -3.04 -2.20
C ASN A 30 -3.11 -2.24 -1.22
N ALA A 31 -3.60 -1.08 -1.68
CA ALA A 31 -4.39 -0.18 -0.86
C ALA A 31 -5.71 -0.80 -0.37
N LYS A 32 -6.35 -1.66 -1.17
CA LYS A 32 -7.59 -2.33 -0.76
C LYS A 32 -7.35 -3.19 0.48
N GLN A 33 -6.29 -4.00 0.48
CA GLN A 33 -5.94 -4.83 1.63
C GLN A 33 -5.62 -3.97 2.86
N ILE A 34 -4.98 -2.81 2.69
CA ILE A 34 -4.78 -1.87 3.81
C ILE A 34 -6.10 -1.35 4.36
N TYR A 35 -7.06 -0.98 3.51
CA TYR A 35 -8.37 -0.56 3.97
C TYR A 35 -9.09 -1.67 4.73
N ASP A 36 -9.06 -2.90 4.18
CA ASP A 36 -9.64 -4.09 4.81
C ASP A 36 -8.98 -4.36 6.19
N CYS A 37 -7.65 -4.29 6.29
CA CYS A 37 -6.90 -4.43 7.55
C CYS A 37 -7.26 -3.36 8.60
N LEU A 38 -7.54 -2.13 8.14
CA LEU A 38 -7.87 -1.00 9.02
C LEU A 38 -9.38 -0.87 9.29
N GLY A 39 -10.21 -1.75 8.72
CA GLY A 39 -11.66 -1.73 8.90
C GLY A 39 -12.36 -0.54 8.22
N CYS A 40 -11.81 -0.03 7.12
CA CYS A 40 -12.40 1.06 6.35
C CYS A 40 -12.60 0.67 4.87
N SER A 41 -13.34 1.48 4.12
CA SER A 41 -13.60 1.28 2.69
C SER A 41 -12.87 2.32 1.83
N ALA A 42 -12.68 2.02 0.55
CA ALA A 42 -12.15 2.97 -0.40
C ALA A 42 -13.19 4.04 -0.75
N GLU A 43 -12.84 5.31 -0.55
CA GLU A 43 -13.68 6.45 -0.93
C GLU A 43 -13.25 7.00 -2.30
N CYS A 44 -12.54 8.13 -2.35
CA CYS A 44 -12.13 8.75 -3.62
C CYS A 44 -10.92 8.09 -4.33
N GLY A 45 -10.26 7.11 -3.69
CA GLY A 45 -9.15 6.34 -4.28
C GLY A 45 -7.83 7.08 -4.55
N ARG A 46 -7.76 8.42 -4.42
CA ARG A 46 -6.58 9.23 -4.79
C ARG A 46 -5.30 8.84 -4.04
N CYS A 47 -5.43 8.34 -2.82
CA CYS A 47 -4.32 7.92 -1.97
C CYS A 47 -3.77 6.53 -2.33
N ALA A 48 -4.43 5.75 -3.20
CA ALA A 48 -4.08 4.35 -3.44
C ALA A 48 -2.65 4.14 -3.94
N ARG A 49 -2.16 5.00 -4.85
CA ARG A 49 -0.77 4.94 -5.34
C ARG A 49 0.23 5.21 -4.24
N THR A 50 -0.01 6.25 -3.43
CA THR A 50 0.87 6.59 -2.29
C THR A 50 0.89 5.48 -1.25
N ILE A 51 -0.26 4.88 -0.94
CA ILE A 51 -0.35 3.72 -0.06
C ILE A 51 0.49 2.55 -0.62
N LYS A 52 0.38 2.23 -1.92
CA LYS A 52 1.20 1.19 -2.57
C LYS A 52 2.69 1.48 -2.47
N THR A 53 3.11 2.74 -2.63
CA THR A 53 4.51 3.15 -2.43
C THR A 53 4.97 2.88 -1.00
N ILE A 54 4.19 3.29 0.01
CA ILE A 54 4.54 3.09 1.42
C ILE A 54 4.62 1.59 1.77
N ILE A 55 3.72 0.77 1.23
CA ILE A 55 3.77 -0.69 1.38
C ILE A 55 5.10 -1.23 0.85
N ASN A 56 5.49 -0.84 -0.37
CA ASN A 56 6.73 -1.30 -0.99
C ASN A 56 7.97 -0.82 -0.22
N GLU A 57 7.97 0.40 0.28
CA GLU A 57 9.03 0.94 1.13
C GLU A 57 9.17 0.13 2.42
N ALA A 58 8.06 -0.14 3.12
CA ALA A 58 8.06 -0.92 4.35
C ALA A 58 8.62 -2.35 4.14
N TYR A 59 8.27 -3.01 3.04
CA TYR A 59 8.85 -4.32 2.72
C TYR A 59 10.32 -4.26 2.32
N ARG A 60 10.77 -3.21 1.62
CA ARG A 60 12.20 -3.02 1.33
C ARG A 60 13.00 -2.81 2.61
N GLU A 61 12.50 -1.98 3.53
CA GLU A 61 13.11 -1.76 4.85
C GLU A 61 13.19 -3.07 5.65
N CYS A 62 12.11 -3.86 5.66
CA CYS A 62 12.09 -5.18 6.29
C CYS A 62 13.08 -6.15 5.63
N ALA A 63 13.15 -6.20 4.30
CA ALA A 63 14.08 -7.06 3.57
C ALA A 63 15.55 -6.74 3.85
N LEU A 64 15.88 -5.48 4.12
CA LEU A 64 17.23 -5.06 4.54
C LEU A 64 17.54 -5.42 6.00
N ALA A 65 16.53 -5.43 6.87
CA ALA A 65 16.68 -5.69 8.30
C ALA A 65 16.59 -7.17 8.69
N CYS A 66 15.88 -8.00 7.91
CA CYS A 66 15.66 -9.42 8.19
C CYS A 66 16.73 -10.33 7.56
N GLN A 67 16.77 -11.58 8.02
CA GLN A 67 17.59 -12.63 7.41
C GLN A 67 17.03 -13.09 6.05
N ALA A 68 17.88 -13.75 5.25
CA ALA A 68 17.48 -14.37 3.99
C ALA A 68 16.32 -15.36 4.21
N GLY A 69 15.26 -15.26 3.39
CA GLY A 69 14.07 -16.11 3.50
C GLY A 69 12.87 -15.46 4.18
N CYS A 70 12.93 -14.17 4.53
CA CYS A 70 11.79 -13.43 5.04
C CYS A 70 10.66 -13.35 3.98
N PRO A 71 9.39 -13.65 4.31
CA PRO A 71 8.26 -13.63 3.37
C PRO A 71 8.03 -12.25 2.72
N HIS A 72 8.55 -11.19 3.34
CA HIS A 72 8.49 -9.81 2.85
C HIS A 72 9.43 -9.51 1.66
N SER A 73 10.35 -10.42 1.31
CA SER A 73 11.32 -10.24 0.22
C SER A 73 10.73 -10.42 -1.19
N GLN A 74 9.54 -11.01 -1.31
CA GLN A 74 8.86 -11.22 -2.58
C GLN A 74 8.18 -9.91 -3.03
N ILE A 75 8.95 -8.92 -3.48
CA ILE A 75 8.39 -7.79 -4.24
C ILE A 75 8.22 -8.30 -5.66
N MET A 76 7.05 -8.88 -5.96
CA MET A 76 6.68 -9.13 -7.35
C MET A 76 6.37 -7.77 -7.97
N ASP A 77 7.24 -7.30 -8.87
CA ASP A 77 6.98 -6.19 -9.77
C ASP A 77 5.79 -6.56 -10.68
N ASP A 78 4.57 -6.36 -10.18
CA ASP A 78 3.37 -6.39 -11.01
C ASP A 78 3.35 -5.08 -11.82
N ALA A 79 4.08 -5.13 -12.92
CA ALA A 79 3.93 -4.23 -14.05
C ALA A 79 2.62 -4.60 -14.77
N GLY A 80 1.62 -3.72 -14.71
CA GLY A 80 0.52 -3.73 -15.68
C GLY A 80 -0.90 -3.47 -15.19
N ASP A 81 -1.15 -2.40 -14.41
CA ASP A 81 -2.43 -1.71 -14.57
C ASP A 81 -2.30 -0.79 -15.79
N GLU A 82 -2.44 -1.39 -16.97
CA GLU A 82 -2.61 -0.66 -18.23
C GLU A 82 -3.89 0.17 -18.10
N PRO A 83 -3.84 1.51 -18.21
CA PRO A 83 -5.06 2.30 -18.28
C PRO A 83 -5.73 1.96 -19.61
N LYS A 84 -6.86 1.25 -19.56
CA LYS A 84 -7.75 1.13 -20.71
C LYS A 84 -8.38 2.51 -20.94
N VAL A 85 -7.67 3.34 -21.71
CA VAL A 85 -8.20 4.60 -22.22
C VAL A 85 -9.31 4.22 -23.18
N ALA A 86 -10.55 4.32 -22.71
CA ALA A 86 -11.71 4.30 -23.59
C ALA A 86 -11.56 5.49 -24.57
N PRO A 87 -11.69 5.28 -25.88
CA PRO A 87 -11.67 6.39 -26.82
C PRO A 87 -12.83 7.33 -26.52
N ALA A 88 -12.52 8.60 -26.31
CA ALA A 88 -13.50 9.67 -26.23
C ALA A 88 -14.28 9.71 -27.56
N ALA A 89 -15.58 9.46 -27.49
CA ALA A 89 -16.48 9.63 -28.62
C ALA A 89 -16.75 11.13 -28.85
N PRO A 90 -16.89 11.58 -30.12
CA PRO A 90 -17.28 12.95 -30.46
C PRO A 90 -18.76 13.24 -30.17
#